data_AF-K9RKU7-F1
#
_entry.id   AF-K9RKU7-F1
#
_cell.length_a   1.000
_cell.length_b   1.000
_cell.length_c   1.000
_cell.angle_alpha   90.00
_cell.angle_beta   90.00
_cell.angle_gamma   90.00
#
_symmetry.space_group_name_H-M   'P 1'
#
loop_
_entity.id
_entity.type
_entity.pdbx_description
1 polymer ?
#
loop_
_entity_poly.entity_id
_entity_poly.type
_entity_poly.pdbx_seq_one_letter_code
_entity_poly.pdbx_strand_id
1 'polypeptide(L)' 'MSVQTALQFIEKLRVDEELKKRLLIKSNTPELESFVKLGAEVGLRFTVEQLKAAHKQDWAMRWLVYNS' A
#
# COMPACT_ATOMS: atom_id res chain seq x y z
N MET A 1 4.53 -1.52 -14.93
CA MET A 1 4.25 -1.78 -13.49
C MET A 1 2.77 -1.57 -13.27
N SER A 2 2.07 -2.40 -12.48
CA SER A 2 0.60 -2.52 -12.49
C SER A 2 -0.03 -2.05 -11.18
N VAL A 3 -1.27 -1.55 -11.22
CA VAL A 3 -2.09 -1.24 -10.04
C VAL A 3 -2.25 -2.48 -9.14
N GLN A 4 -2.29 -3.68 -9.73
CA GLN A 4 -2.33 -4.94 -8.97
C GLN A 4 -1.12 -5.12 -8.05
N THR A 5 0.08 -4.70 -8.46
CA THR A 5 1.29 -4.79 -7.62
C THR A 5 1.19 -3.86 -6.41
N ALA A 6 0.60 -2.67 -6.59
CA ALA A 6 0.33 -1.76 -5.49
C ALA A 6 -0.75 -2.30 -4.55
N LEU A 7 -1.77 -2.98 -5.10
CA LEU A 7 -2.81 -3.62 -4.29
C LEU A 7 -2.25 -4.77 -3.45
N GLN A 8 -1.43 -5.63 -4.05
CA GLN A 8 -0.69 -6.69 -3.33
C GLN A 8 0.20 -6.12 -2.22
N PHE A 9 0.83 -4.97 -2.45
CA PHE A 9 1.61 -4.29 -1.42
C PHE A 9 0.72 -3.81 -0.26
N ILE A 10 -0.47 -3.24 -0.53
CA ILE A 10 -1.43 -2.84 0.50
C ILE A 10 -1.90 -4.05 1.32
N GLU A 11 -2.22 -5.17 0.67
CA GLU A 11 -2.62 -6.40 1.33
C GLU A 11 -1.49 -6.95 2.21
N LYS A 12 -0.27 -6.99 1.68
CA LYS A 12 0.91 -7.44 2.43
C LYS A 12 1.21 -6.54 3.63
N LEU A 13 1.13 -5.21 3.45
CA LEU A 13 1.29 -4.24 4.53
C LEU A 13 0.23 -4.42 5.62
N ARG A 14 -0.99 -4.84 5.26
CA ARG A 14 -2.04 -5.09 6.25
C ARG A 14 -1.72 -6.28 7.15
N VAL A 15 -1.23 -7.38 6.57
CA VAL A 15 -0.95 -8.65 7.26
C VAL A 15 0.41 -8.63 7.96
N ASP A 16 1.39 -7.95 7.38
CA ASP A 16 2.77 -7.92 7.85
C ASP A 16 3.02 -6.72 8.80
N GLU A 17 2.88 -7.01 10.10
CA GLU A 17 3.12 -6.05 11.19
C GLU A 17 4.58 -5.55 11.22
N GLU A 18 5.55 -6.35 10.77
CA GLU A 18 6.95 -5.93 10.70
C GLU A 18 7.12 -4.89 9.59
N LEU A 19 6.47 -5.08 8.45
CA LEU A 19 6.46 -4.12 7.34
C LEU A 19 5.85 -2.77 7.75
N LYS A 20 4.76 -2.78 8.52
CA LYS A 20 4.17 -1.57 9.12
C LYS A 20 5.14 -0.87 10.07
N LYS A 21 5.79 -1.60 10.97
CA LYS A 21 6.77 -1.02 11.90
C LYS A 21 7.94 -0.38 11.16
N ARG A 22 8.45 -1.04 10.11
CA ARG A 22 9.51 -0.47 9.25
C ARG A 22 9.05 0.83 8.61
N LEU A 23 7.81 0.91 8.12
CA LEU A 23 7.24 2.13 7.56
C LEU A 23 7.12 3.26 8.62
N LEU A 24 6.63 2.94 9.81
CA LEU A 24 6.44 3.89 10.92
C LEU A 24 7.78 4.44 11.44
N ILE A 25 8.83 3.60 11.50
CA ILE A 25 10.16 4.01 11.95
C ILE A 25 10.86 4.91 10.92
N LYS A 26 10.66 4.63 9.62
CA LYS A 26 11.36 5.33 8.53
C LYS A 26 10.75 6.70 8.22
N SER A 27 9.55 7.01 8.71
CA SER A 27 8.88 8.27 8.39
C SER A 27 7.99 8.74 9.54
N ASN A 28 8.42 9.82 10.23
CA ASN A 28 7.62 10.54 11.22
C ASN A 28 6.34 11.15 10.59
N THR A 29 6.33 11.28 9.25
CA THR A 29 5.16 11.59 8.43
C THR A 29 5.25 10.74 7.15
N PRO A 30 4.51 9.63 7.04
CA PRO A 30 4.66 8.71 5.91
C PRO A 30 4.11 9.33 4.62
N GLU A 31 5.01 9.83 3.79
CA GLU A 31 4.69 10.31 2.44
C GLU A 31 4.46 9.14 1.47
N LEU A 32 3.63 9.34 0.45
CA LEU A 32 3.31 8.28 -0.53
C LEU A 32 4.56 7.72 -1.24
N GLU A 33 5.61 8.54 -1.40
CA GLU A 33 6.89 8.11 -1.95
C GLU A 33 7.63 7.11 -1.06
N SER A 34 7.48 7.20 0.27
CA SER A 34 8.06 6.23 1.21
C SER A 34 7.47 4.84 1.03
N PHE A 35 6.18 4.75 0.72
CA PHE A 35 5.52 3.47 0.42
C PHE A 35 6.02 2.86 -0.90
N VAL A 36 6.24 3.70 -1.92
CA VAL A 36 6.81 3.24 -3.20
C VAL A 36 8.23 2.71 -3.01
N LYS A 37 9.05 3.41 -2.22
CA LYS A 37 10.41 2.95 -1.87
C LYS A 37 10.38 1.65 -1.08
N LEU A 38 9.51 1.53 -0.07
CA LEU A 38 9.36 0.30 0.72
C LEU A 38 8.87 -0.87 -0.14
N GLY A 39 7.93 -0.62 -1.04
CA GLY A 39 7.48 -1.58 -2.04
C GLY A 39 8.65 -2.11 -2.87
N ALA A 40 9.49 -1.21 -3.38
CA ALA A 40 10.67 -1.57 -4.14
C ALA A 40 11.67 -2.41 -3.32
N GLU A 41 11.85 -2.13 -2.03
CA GLU A 41 12.70 -2.91 -1.11
C GLU A 41 12.20 -4.36 -0.94
N VAL A 42 10.89 -4.59 -1.04
CA VAL A 42 10.29 -5.94 -0.97
C VAL A 42 10.03 -6.57 -2.35
N GLY A 43 10.59 -5.98 -3.42
CA GLY A 43 10.46 -6.49 -4.79
C GLY A 43 9.17 -6.09 -5.51
N LEU A 44 8.31 -5.28 -4.89
CA LEU A 44 7.05 -4.78 -5.46
C LEU A 44 7.24 -3.37 -6.01
N ARG A 45 7.45 -3.24 -7.31
CA ARG A 45 7.64 -1.94 -7.96
C ARG A 45 6.32 -1.39 -8.51
N PHE A 46 5.93 -0.22 -8.05
CA PHE A 46 4.73 0.52 -8.47
C PHE A 46 4.95 2.03 -8.30
N THR A 47 4.10 2.86 -8.90
CA THR A 47 4.17 4.32 -8.76
C THR A 47 3.20 4.85 -7.71
N VAL A 48 3.36 6.11 -7.31
CA VAL A 48 2.44 6.80 -6.39
C VAL A 48 1.02 6.83 -6.93
N GLU A 49 0.84 7.05 -8.24
CA GLU A 49 -0.49 7.04 -8.87
C GLU A 49 -1.16 5.67 -8.77
N GLN A 50 -0.38 4.60 -8.93
CA GLN A 50 -0.87 3.22 -8.81
C GLN A 50 -1.24 2.89 -7.37
N LEU A 51 -0.46 3.38 -6.41
CA LEU A 51 -0.78 3.26 -4.99
C LEU A 51 -2.10 3.97 -4.64
N LYS A 52 -2.31 5.18 -5.17
CA LYS A 52 -3.57 5.92 -5.00
C LYS A 52 -4.76 5.17 -5.63
N ALA A 53 -4.59 4.65 -6.84
CA ALA A 53 -5.62 3.87 -7.53
C ALA A 53 -5.97 2.58 -6.76
N ALA A 54 -4.96 1.84 -6.30
CA ALA A 54 -5.12 0.63 -5.52
C ALA A 54 -5.81 0.92 -4.17
N HIS A 55 -5.42 1.98 -3.48
CA HIS A 55 -6.07 2.41 -2.24
C HIS A 55 -7.55 2.77 -2.46
N LYS A 56 -7.87 3.46 -3.56
CA LYS A 56 -9.26 3.77 -3.92
C LYS A 56 -10.08 2.50 -4.18
N GLN A 57 -9.50 1.51 -4.87
CA GLN A 57 -10.16 0.23 -5.14
C GLN A 57 -10.39 -0.58 -3.86
N ASP A 58 -9.37 -0.71 -3.01
CA ASP A 58 -9.49 -1.38 -1.71
C ASP A 58 -10.56 -0.70 -0.83
N TRP A 59 -10.59 0.63 -0.78
CA TRP A 59 -11.62 1.37 -0.05
C TRP A 59 -13.03 1.15 -0.60
N ALA A 60 -13.20 1.15 -1.93
CA ALA A 60 -14.49 0.88 -2.57
C ALA A 60 -14.99 -0.54 -2.27
N MET A 61 -14.10 -1.54 -2.28
CA MET A 61 -14.44 -2.92 -1.87
C MET A 61 -14.87 -2.99 -0.41
N ARG A 62 -14.18 -2.30 0.51
CA ARG A 62 -14.57 -2.26 1.92
C ARG A 62 -15.92 -1.60 2.12
N TRP A 63 -16.20 -0.52 1.38
CA TRP A 63 -17.49 0.14 1.41
C TRP A 63 -18.62 -0.79 0.96
N LEU A 64 -18.42 -1.58 -0.09
CA LEU A 64 -19.39 -2.59 -0.51
C LEU A 64 -19.66 -3.61 0.60
N VAL A 65 -18.61 -4.13 1.25
CA VAL A 65 -18.76 -5.11 2.35
C VAL A 65 -19.48 -4.52 3.56
N TYR A 66 -19.21 -3.25 3.91
CA TYR A 66 -19.81 -2.60 5.07
C TYR A 66 -21.26 -2.14 4.83
N ASN A 67 -21.64 -1.91 3.57
CA ASN A 67 -22.95 -1.40 3.17
C ASN A 67 -23.82 -2.47 2.49
N SER A 68 -23.50 -3.76 2.68
CA SER A 68 -24.28 -4.92 2.23
C SER A 68 -25.04 -5.57 3.39
#